data_AF-A0A6J3ISE6-F1
#
_entry.id   AF-A0A6J3ISE6-F1
#
_cell.length_a   1.000
_cell.length_b   1.000
_cell.length_c   1.000
_cell.angle_alpha   90.00
_cell.angle_beta   90.00
_cell.angle_gamma   90.00
#
_symmetry.space_group_name_H-M   'P 1'
#
loop_
_entity.id
_entity.type
_entity.pdbx_description
1 polymer ?
#
loop_
_entity_poly.entity_id
_entity_poly.type
_entity_poly.pdbx_seq_one_letter_code
_entity_poly.pdbx_strand_id
1 'polypeptide(L)'
;IKLSSFSRKTLKRHQILHSQRSPLALLEGSTLDRKGEMSAWLFCRLWKVSNLTLFQMMLVTVLLATVLGDCGPPPKLPFASPTNLLYDTEFKTGTILKYTCHPGYGKINSSRLTCDAKGSWNYSIFCAKKRCRNPECVIAKCESPPDIRNGKHNGGDQEFYIYASSVTYSCNPHFSLIGNASIYCTVENKTIGVWSPNPPICEKIVCRQPQIPKAIFISGFGPLYTYRDSIVINCEEGYILRGSNLIYCEANSDWYPSVPSCVSRMDGCINLPDISYASWERNDYNLSDQEIFEIGTELKYLCKPGYRPVLDEPLTVTCQENLTWTFSNECERVCCPTPDLENIRIINERKYFTGRCAYAYGDYILYMCDEGYYPISVGGKSSCHTDGTWKPKIPACEPVCRYPPRIAHGHYKEVILITPYPEATYECDEGYVLAGFATIYCKSFRWQQAPPQCKALCLKPEIVNGRLSVDKDQYVEPENVTIQCDSGYGLVGPKSITCSEERTWYPEVPRCEWEVSEGCEQVLTGRKLMQCLPSPEDVKMALEVYKLSLEIEQLEKERDKSVNTHQKFSEKEETKDLFFPLNQYTESSFNSTLP
;
A
#
# COMPACT_ATOMS: atom_id res chain seq x y z
N ILE A 1 -41.81 -18.14 64.72
CA ILE A 1 -41.86 -19.49 65.35
C ILE A 1 -40.48 -19.76 66.00
N LYS A 2 -40.41 -20.71 66.94
CA LYS A 2 -39.18 -21.29 67.55
C LYS A 2 -38.13 -21.69 66.48
N LEU A 3 -36.83 -21.89 66.77
CA LEU A 3 -36.12 -22.09 68.04
C LEU A 3 -34.63 -21.70 67.91
N SER A 4 -33.93 -21.54 69.03
CA SER A 4 -32.47 -21.43 69.13
C SER A 4 -31.75 -22.78 69.00
N SER A 5 -30.46 -22.77 68.67
CA SER A 5 -29.53 -23.79 69.18
C SER A 5 -28.15 -23.19 69.52
N PHE A 6 -27.41 -23.88 70.38
CA PHE A 6 -26.14 -23.47 70.98
C PHE A 6 -25.23 -24.71 70.95
N SER A 7 -23.94 -24.58 70.62
CA SER A 7 -22.99 -25.68 70.82
C SER A 7 -21.58 -25.18 71.15
N ARG A 8 -20.76 -26.07 71.70
CA ARG A 8 -19.52 -25.76 72.43
C ARG A 8 -18.52 -26.91 72.28
N LYS A 9 -17.22 -26.58 72.32
CA LYS A 9 -16.07 -27.52 72.41
C LYS A 9 -15.86 -28.32 71.10
N THR A 10 -14.63 -28.71 70.72
CA THR A 10 -13.58 -29.29 71.58
C THR A 10 -12.15 -28.82 71.27
N LEU A 11 -11.31 -28.92 72.30
CA LEU A 11 -9.85 -28.82 72.25
C LEU A 11 -9.28 -30.22 72.00
N LYS A 12 -8.28 -30.38 71.11
CA LYS A 12 -7.42 -31.57 71.11
C LYS A 12 -5.96 -31.18 70.91
N ARG A 13 -5.12 -31.69 71.80
CA ARG A 13 -3.66 -31.48 71.91
C ARG A 13 -3.00 -32.85 71.75
N HIS A 14 -1.97 -32.98 70.92
CA HIS A 14 -1.11 -34.17 70.84
C HIS A 14 0.36 -33.79 70.63
N GLN A 15 1.25 -34.71 71.01
CA GLN A 15 2.63 -34.48 71.49
C GLN A 15 3.30 -35.87 71.54
N ILE A 16 4.60 -36.13 71.33
CA ILE A 16 5.87 -35.37 71.16
C ILE A 16 6.75 -36.17 70.14
N LEU A 17 7.69 -35.57 69.39
CA LEU A 17 9.12 -35.95 69.40
C LEU A 17 10.07 -35.11 68.50
N HIS A 18 11.30 -34.97 69.02
CA HIS A 18 12.58 -34.44 68.52
C HIS A 18 12.87 -34.37 67.00
N SER A 19 13.60 -33.33 66.57
CA SER A 19 15.06 -33.45 66.28
C SER A 19 15.76 -32.08 66.10
N GLN A 20 17.10 -32.08 65.99
CA GLN A 20 17.95 -30.90 65.77
C GLN A 20 18.25 -30.66 64.27
N ARG A 21 18.26 -29.39 63.83
CA ARG A 21 19.41 -28.69 63.19
C ARG A 21 19.01 -27.38 62.49
N SER A 22 19.76 -26.33 62.79
CA SER A 22 20.18 -25.28 61.85
C SER A 22 21.67 -25.54 61.50
N PRO A 23 22.34 -24.76 60.62
CA PRO A 23 21.87 -23.65 59.78
C PRO A 23 22.18 -23.85 58.28
N LEU A 24 21.77 -22.89 57.43
CA LEU A 24 22.66 -22.21 56.47
C LEU A 24 21.92 -21.08 55.73
N ALA A 25 22.63 -19.99 55.45
CA ALA A 25 22.22 -18.97 54.50
C ALA A 25 23.37 -18.78 53.50
N LEU A 26 23.04 -18.48 52.24
CA LEU A 26 24.02 -18.22 51.19
C LEU A 26 23.63 -16.96 50.41
N LEU A 27 24.52 -15.97 50.48
CA LEU A 27 24.68 -14.86 49.54
C LEU A 27 26.19 -14.76 49.29
N GLU A 28 26.62 -14.89 48.03
CA GLU A 28 28.03 -14.81 47.64
C GLU A 28 28.33 -13.45 46.98
N GLY A 29 29.55 -12.92 47.19
CA GLY A 29 29.98 -11.65 46.59
C GLY A 29 31.15 -10.96 47.31
N SER A 30 32.37 -11.49 47.12
CA SER A 30 33.71 -10.88 47.29
C SER A 30 33.87 -9.55 48.08
N THR A 31 34.66 -9.42 49.17
CA THR A 31 36.13 -9.62 49.35
C THR A 31 37.02 -8.81 48.39
N LEU A 32 38.23 -8.31 48.72
CA LEU A 32 39.13 -8.23 49.92
C LEU A 32 40.07 -6.99 49.69
N ASP A 33 40.90 -6.38 50.54
CA ASP A 33 41.38 -6.43 51.95
C ASP A 33 41.86 -4.98 52.29
N ARG A 34 42.15 -4.64 53.57
CA ARG A 34 43.51 -4.17 54.00
C ARG A 34 43.67 -3.95 55.52
N LYS A 35 43.68 -5.05 56.26
CA LYS A 35 44.66 -5.39 57.33
C LYS A 35 45.34 -4.31 58.22
N GLY A 36 45.00 -4.37 59.52
CA GLY A 36 45.75 -3.94 60.71
C GLY A 36 44.93 -4.41 61.96
N GLU A 37 45.46 -4.81 63.12
CA GLU A 37 46.82 -4.75 63.70
C GLU A 37 47.15 -6.09 64.45
N MET A 38 48.04 -6.12 65.46
CA MET A 38 48.65 -7.36 66.02
C MET A 38 48.26 -7.73 67.47
N SER A 39 47.88 -8.99 67.70
CA SER A 39 48.09 -9.77 68.96
C SER A 39 47.48 -11.20 68.83
N ALA A 40 47.81 -12.22 69.63
CA ALA A 40 49.08 -12.58 70.29
C ALA A 40 49.02 -14.05 70.83
N TRP A 41 49.91 -14.95 70.34
CA TRP A 41 50.22 -16.29 70.91
C TRP A 41 49.05 -17.33 70.87
N LEU A 42 49.20 -18.67 70.95
CA LEU A 42 50.33 -19.61 70.83
C LEU A 42 50.09 -20.53 69.58
N PHE A 43 51.01 -21.35 69.06
CA PHE A 43 51.41 -22.68 69.59
C PHE A 43 52.76 -23.15 69.01
N CYS A 44 53.46 -24.00 69.77
CA CYS A 44 54.73 -24.62 69.37
C CYS A 44 54.57 -26.15 69.16
N ARG A 45 55.59 -26.74 68.51
CA ARG A 45 55.88 -28.18 68.32
C ARG A 45 55.15 -28.85 67.14
N LEU A 46 55.75 -29.80 66.41
CA LEU A 46 57.17 -30.22 66.32
C LEU A 46 57.39 -31.06 65.05
N TRP A 47 58.51 -30.87 64.34
CA TRP A 47 59.44 -31.97 64.04
C TRP A 47 60.81 -31.47 63.57
N LYS A 48 61.84 -32.29 63.80
CA LYS A 48 63.22 -32.12 63.32
C LYS A 48 63.56 -33.29 62.39
N VAL A 49 64.20 -33.03 61.26
CA VAL A 49 65.33 -33.83 60.75
C VAL A 49 66.35 -32.85 60.16
N SER A 50 67.65 -33.17 60.24
CA SER A 50 68.76 -32.30 59.84
C SER A 50 69.45 -32.82 58.57
N ASN A 51 69.98 -31.92 57.74
CA ASN A 51 71.34 -32.05 57.19
C ASN A 51 71.81 -30.76 56.48
N LEU A 52 73.05 -30.35 56.72
CA LEU A 52 73.60 -29.06 56.27
C LEU A 52 74.45 -29.16 54.98
N THR A 53 74.84 -30.38 54.58
CA THR A 53 75.76 -30.64 53.47
C THR A 53 75.12 -30.49 52.07
N LEU A 54 73.81 -30.72 51.96
CA LEU A 54 73.09 -30.64 50.67
C LEU A 54 73.03 -29.21 50.11
N PHE A 55 73.11 -28.19 50.97
CA PHE A 55 73.00 -26.79 50.57
C PHE A 55 74.27 -26.24 49.90
N GLN A 56 75.45 -26.79 50.21
CA GLN A 56 76.71 -26.32 49.63
C GLN A 56 77.00 -26.88 48.22
N MET A 57 76.46 -28.05 47.88
CA MET A 57 76.65 -28.66 46.55
C MET A 57 75.85 -27.96 45.43
N MET A 58 74.79 -27.23 45.77
CA MET A 58 73.97 -26.49 44.79
C MET A 58 74.55 -25.12 44.38
N LEU A 59 75.61 -24.64 45.04
CA LEU A 59 76.11 -23.27 44.81
C LEU A 59 77.13 -23.15 43.67
N VAL A 60 77.73 -24.26 43.23
CA VAL A 60 78.92 -24.26 42.35
C VAL A 60 78.57 -24.35 40.86
N THR A 61 77.44 -24.96 40.51
CA THR A 61 77.02 -25.20 39.10
C THR A 61 76.47 -23.96 38.38
N VAL A 62 76.21 -22.86 39.08
CA VAL A 62 75.65 -21.62 38.50
C VAL A 62 76.74 -20.71 37.91
N LEU A 63 78.03 -20.94 38.22
CA LEU A 63 79.13 -20.01 37.91
C LEU A 63 79.67 -20.06 36.47
N LEU A 64 79.07 -20.85 35.56
CA LEU A 64 79.51 -20.99 34.15
C LEU A 64 78.37 -20.87 33.14
N ALA A 65 77.53 -19.84 33.28
CA ALA A 65 76.64 -19.37 32.21
C ALA A 65 76.99 -17.92 31.85
N THR A 66 77.36 -17.67 30.58
CA THR A 66 77.66 -16.32 30.09
C THR A 66 76.37 -15.51 29.92
N VAL A 67 76.13 -14.57 30.84
CA VAL A 67 74.95 -13.69 30.81
C VAL A 67 75.06 -12.70 29.64
N LEU A 68 74.37 -12.99 28.54
CA LEU A 68 73.83 -11.93 27.68
C LEU A 68 72.68 -11.30 28.46
N GLY A 69 72.94 -10.13 29.05
CA GLY A 69 71.98 -9.46 29.92
C GLY A 69 70.92 -8.71 29.11
N ASP A 70 69.73 -9.28 29.01
CA ASP A 70 68.53 -8.45 28.83
C ASP A 70 68.26 -7.70 30.15
N CYS A 71 67.86 -6.43 30.04
CA CYS A 71 67.65 -5.58 31.20
C CYS A 71 66.35 -5.96 31.93
N GLY A 72 66.41 -6.06 33.25
CA GLY A 72 65.21 -6.13 34.10
C GLY A 72 64.37 -4.84 34.06
N PRO A 73 63.35 -4.70 34.91
CA PRO A 73 62.46 -3.55 34.88
C PRO A 73 63.22 -2.23 35.15
N PRO A 74 62.88 -1.12 34.47
CA PRO A 74 63.66 0.10 34.54
C PRO A 74 63.59 0.78 35.93
N PRO A 75 64.65 1.49 36.34
CA PRO A 75 64.72 2.12 37.65
C PRO A 75 63.61 3.16 37.86
N LYS A 76 63.03 3.19 39.06
CA LYS A 76 62.06 4.20 39.47
C LYS A 76 62.77 5.54 39.71
N LEU A 77 62.58 6.50 38.80
CA LEU A 77 63.21 7.82 38.89
C LEU A 77 62.32 8.81 39.67
N PRO A 78 62.85 9.53 40.68
CA PRO A 78 62.04 10.43 41.50
C PRO A 78 61.57 11.69 40.73
N PHE A 79 62.20 12.00 39.59
CA PHE A 79 61.95 13.19 38.77
C PHE A 79 61.19 12.91 37.47
N ALA A 80 60.93 11.66 37.09
CA ALA A 80 60.26 11.31 35.84
C ALA A 80 59.62 9.91 35.83
N SER A 81 58.50 9.79 35.11
CA SER A 81 57.79 8.54 34.86
C SER A 81 57.99 8.08 33.40
N PRO A 82 57.80 6.79 33.07
CA PRO A 82 57.58 6.36 31.69
C PRO A 82 56.43 7.15 31.04
N THR A 83 56.52 7.39 29.73
CA THR A 83 55.46 8.11 28.99
C THR A 83 54.23 7.25 28.71
N ASN A 84 54.41 5.93 28.61
CA ASN A 84 53.36 4.93 28.48
C ASN A 84 53.46 3.96 29.68
N LEU A 85 52.37 3.27 30.05
CA LEU A 85 52.49 2.14 30.99
C LEU A 85 53.37 1.05 30.37
N LEU A 86 54.25 0.48 31.21
CA LEU A 86 55.12 -0.65 30.87
C LEU A 86 54.65 -1.84 31.71
N TYR A 87 54.31 -2.94 31.02
CA TYR A 87 53.85 -4.18 31.65
C TYR A 87 54.93 -5.27 31.61
N ASP A 88 55.88 -5.16 30.67
CA ASP A 88 56.99 -6.10 30.51
C ASP A 88 58.01 -5.96 31.66
N THR A 89 58.55 -7.09 32.10
CA THR A 89 59.58 -7.16 33.16
C THR A 89 60.99 -7.35 32.64
N GLU A 90 61.15 -7.69 31.36
CA GLU A 90 62.42 -7.99 30.70
C GLU A 90 62.49 -7.24 29.37
N PHE A 91 63.61 -6.55 29.12
CA PHE A 91 63.80 -5.65 27.99
C PHE A 91 65.12 -5.92 27.28
N LYS A 92 65.06 -6.16 25.97
CA LYS A 92 66.25 -6.60 25.24
C LYS A 92 67.36 -5.55 25.17
N THR A 93 68.62 -6.01 25.16
CA THR A 93 69.80 -5.16 24.89
C THR A 93 69.52 -4.20 23.73
N GLY A 94 69.75 -2.90 23.93
CA GLY A 94 69.49 -1.84 22.95
C GLY A 94 68.08 -1.20 23.01
N THR A 95 67.16 -1.69 23.84
CA THR A 95 65.82 -1.09 24.00
C THR A 95 65.88 0.35 24.52
N ILE A 96 65.12 1.27 23.91
CA ILE A 96 65.05 2.69 24.31
C ILE A 96 63.66 3.06 24.83
N LEU A 97 63.55 3.39 26.12
CA LEU A 97 62.31 3.80 26.78
C LEU A 97 62.19 5.33 26.85
N LYS A 98 61.00 5.88 26.59
CA LYS A 98 60.71 7.34 26.68
C LYS A 98 60.11 7.70 28.04
N TYR A 99 60.57 8.81 28.62
CA TYR A 99 60.15 9.28 29.94
C TYR A 99 59.68 10.75 29.89
N THR A 100 58.81 11.10 30.84
CA THR A 100 58.20 12.42 31.04
C THR A 100 58.51 12.94 32.44
N CYS A 101 58.93 14.20 32.55
CA CYS A 101 59.26 14.81 33.84
C CYS A 101 58.03 14.96 34.73
N HIS A 102 58.18 14.67 36.03
CA HIS A 102 57.14 14.92 37.03
C HIS A 102 56.83 16.44 37.16
N PRO A 103 55.62 16.81 37.63
CA PRO A 103 55.30 18.19 38.01
C PRO A 103 56.39 18.80 38.91
N GLY A 104 56.72 20.07 38.68
CA GLY A 104 57.85 20.74 39.34
C GLY A 104 59.23 20.46 38.74
N TYR A 105 59.38 19.49 37.82
CA TYR A 105 60.62 19.25 37.06
C TYR A 105 60.48 19.69 35.59
N GLY A 106 61.57 20.21 35.03
CA GLY A 106 61.69 20.68 33.66
C GLY A 106 62.68 19.81 32.88
N LYS A 107 62.33 19.48 31.64
CA LYS A 107 63.17 18.72 30.72
C LYS A 107 64.41 19.54 30.35
N ILE A 108 65.60 18.96 30.53
CA ILE A 108 66.89 19.59 30.21
C ILE A 108 67.63 18.92 29.05
N ASN A 109 67.35 17.66 28.74
CA ASN A 109 67.88 16.97 27.56
C ASN A 109 66.90 15.90 27.04
N SER A 110 67.36 14.97 26.21
CA SER A 110 66.57 13.85 25.68
C SER A 110 66.17 12.84 26.78
N SER A 111 64.92 12.96 27.26
CA SER A 111 64.28 12.11 28.27
C SER A 111 64.07 10.65 27.80
N ARG A 112 65.14 9.86 27.80
CA ARG A 112 65.13 8.44 27.41
C ARG A 112 66.16 7.62 28.18
N LEU A 113 65.80 6.38 28.50
CA LEU A 113 66.68 5.34 29.07
C LEU A 113 67.03 4.36 27.95
N THR A 114 68.24 3.81 27.95
CA THR A 114 68.67 2.78 26.98
C THR A 114 69.24 1.56 27.71
N CYS A 115 68.78 0.36 27.36
CA CYS A 115 69.36 -0.88 27.86
C CYS A 115 70.72 -1.12 27.18
N ASP A 116 71.80 -1.22 27.96
CA ASP A 116 73.15 -1.43 27.45
C ASP A 116 73.50 -2.92 27.27
N ALA A 117 74.61 -3.20 26.59
CA ALA A 117 75.10 -4.56 26.34
C ALA A 117 75.69 -5.28 27.58
N LYS A 118 75.45 -4.74 28.79
CA LYS A 118 75.77 -5.36 30.07
C LYS A 118 74.50 -5.64 30.91
N GLY A 119 73.31 -5.46 30.33
CA GLY A 119 72.03 -5.63 31.02
C GLY A 119 71.67 -4.48 31.97
N SER A 120 72.24 -3.30 31.79
CA SER A 120 72.01 -2.12 32.65
C SER A 120 71.29 -0.98 31.94
N TRP A 121 70.50 -0.21 32.67
CA TRP A 121 69.79 0.96 32.15
C TRP A 121 70.67 2.21 32.20
N ASN A 122 71.21 2.59 31.04
CA ASN A 122 72.00 3.80 30.86
C ASN A 122 71.09 5.02 30.62
N TYR A 123 71.31 6.08 31.40
CA TYR A 123 70.68 7.40 31.24
C TYR A 123 71.55 8.50 31.88
N SER A 124 71.33 9.75 31.44
CA SER A 124 71.82 10.96 32.13
C SER A 124 70.67 11.67 32.83
N ILE A 125 70.93 12.58 33.77
CA ILE A 125 69.86 13.36 34.42
C ILE A 125 69.17 14.24 33.35
N PHE A 126 67.93 13.90 33.00
CA PHE A 126 67.20 14.51 31.89
C PHE A 126 66.06 15.45 32.32
N CYS A 127 65.74 15.49 33.62
CA CYS A 127 64.79 16.41 34.24
C CYS A 127 65.44 17.09 35.45
N ALA A 128 65.52 18.41 35.46
CA ALA A 128 65.99 19.20 36.60
C ALA A 128 64.80 19.89 37.30
N LYS A 129 64.88 20.12 38.62
CA LYS A 129 63.83 20.84 39.35
C LYS A 129 63.69 22.26 38.78
N LYS A 130 62.48 22.66 38.38
CA LYS A 130 62.23 24.03 37.88
C LYS A 130 62.56 25.01 38.98
N ARG A 131 63.45 25.98 38.72
CA ARG A 131 63.68 27.09 39.66
C ARG A 131 62.42 27.96 39.70
N CYS A 132 61.82 28.12 40.88
CA CYS A 132 60.70 29.04 41.06
C CYS A 132 61.19 30.47 40.79
N ARG A 133 60.60 31.17 39.82
CA ARG A 133 60.91 32.59 39.54
C ARG A 133 60.04 33.56 40.38
N ASN A 134 59.69 33.14 41.60
CA ASN A 134 59.30 34.01 42.71
C ASN A 134 59.52 33.23 44.02
N PRO A 135 60.16 33.79 45.06
CA PRO A 135 60.31 33.12 46.36
C PRO A 135 59.09 33.31 47.28
N GLU A 136 58.27 34.34 47.07
CA GLU A 136 57.11 34.64 47.91
C GLU A 136 55.86 33.86 47.49
N CYS A 137 55.79 32.61 47.95
CA CYS A 137 54.52 31.88 48.07
C CYS A 137 53.88 32.23 49.43
N VAL A 138 53.16 33.34 49.49
CA VAL A 138 52.37 33.72 50.68
C VAL A 138 51.24 32.70 50.87
N ILE A 139 51.09 32.17 52.09
CA ILE A 139 49.96 31.31 52.45
C ILE A 139 48.69 32.16 52.42
N ALA A 140 47.72 31.78 51.57
CA ALA A 140 46.42 32.44 51.52
C ALA A 140 45.74 32.36 52.89
N LYS A 141 45.19 33.50 53.33
CA LYS A 141 44.45 33.65 54.58
C LYS A 141 42.99 33.90 54.28
N CYS A 142 42.10 33.23 54.99
CA CYS A 142 40.70 33.61 55.10
C CYS A 142 40.54 34.51 56.34
N GLU A 143 39.61 35.46 56.28
CA GLU A 143 39.12 36.20 57.45
C GLU A 143 38.33 35.25 58.38
N SER A 144 37.89 35.74 59.54
CA SER A 144 37.02 35.01 60.46
C SER A 144 35.79 34.39 59.74
N PRO A 145 35.39 33.14 60.06
CA PRO A 145 34.20 32.52 59.51
C PRO A 145 32.95 33.40 59.69
N PRO A 146 32.03 33.47 58.73
CA PRO A 146 30.82 34.27 58.88
C PRO A 146 29.92 33.73 60.01
N ASP A 147 29.46 34.62 60.89
CA ASP A 147 28.41 34.30 61.86
C ASP A 147 27.09 33.96 61.17
N ILE A 148 26.36 32.97 61.71
CA ILE A 148 25.06 32.55 61.18
C ILE A 148 23.94 32.74 62.21
N ARG A 149 22.78 33.19 61.75
CA ARG A 149 21.60 33.35 62.61
C ARG A 149 21.19 31.98 63.17
N ASN A 150 20.95 31.92 64.48
CA ASN A 150 20.56 30.70 65.21
C ASN A 150 21.61 29.56 65.18
N GLY A 151 22.90 29.87 65.00
CA GLY A 151 23.98 28.89 65.12
C GLY A 151 25.29 29.52 65.61
N LYS A 152 26.35 28.71 65.62
CA LYS A 152 27.71 29.07 66.05
C LYS A 152 28.74 28.11 65.43
N HIS A 153 29.97 28.56 65.19
CA HIS A 153 31.08 27.70 64.73
C HIS A 153 32.07 27.36 65.86
N ASN A 154 32.86 26.30 65.66
CA ASN A 154 33.92 25.88 66.58
C ASN A 154 35.28 26.59 66.35
N GLY A 155 35.35 27.54 65.42
CA GLY A 155 36.60 28.17 65.00
C GLY A 155 37.24 29.08 66.06
N GLY A 156 36.43 29.71 66.92
CA GLY A 156 36.87 30.75 67.86
C GLY A 156 37.18 32.09 67.19
N ASP A 157 37.76 33.01 67.96
CA ASP A 157 37.86 34.43 67.60
C ASP A 157 39.22 34.77 66.94
N GLN A 158 39.70 33.93 66.02
CA GLN A 158 40.94 34.24 65.27
C GLN A 158 40.65 35.19 64.11
N GLU A 159 41.44 36.25 64.01
CA GLU A 159 41.35 37.27 62.96
C GLU A 159 41.60 36.68 61.55
N PHE A 160 42.47 35.67 61.46
CA PHE A 160 42.83 35.00 60.21
C PHE A 160 43.02 33.49 60.35
N TYR A 161 42.53 32.75 59.36
CA TYR A 161 42.70 31.30 59.20
C TYR A 161 43.56 31.01 57.98
N ILE A 162 44.35 29.94 58.02
CA ILE A 162 45.23 29.55 56.91
C ILE A 162 44.52 28.62 55.93
N TYR A 163 45.04 28.54 54.71
CA TYR A 163 44.60 27.53 53.73
C TYR A 163 44.50 26.12 54.34
N ALA A 164 43.40 25.43 54.03
CA ALA A 164 42.98 24.13 54.58
C ALA A 164 42.65 24.09 56.09
N SER A 165 42.61 25.22 56.80
CA SER A 165 41.84 25.31 58.05
C SER A 165 40.37 24.98 57.77
N SER A 166 39.73 24.22 58.66
CA SER A 166 38.31 23.87 58.58
C SER A 166 37.62 24.27 59.88
N VAL A 167 36.41 24.82 59.77
CA VAL A 167 35.52 25.08 60.91
C VAL A 167 34.19 24.36 60.72
N THR A 168 33.56 23.99 61.82
CA THR A 168 32.30 23.26 61.87
C THR A 168 31.26 24.08 62.62
N TYR A 169 30.11 24.28 61.99
CA TYR A 169 28.95 24.96 62.53
C TYR A 169 28.02 24.00 63.25
N SER A 170 27.31 24.54 64.24
CA SER A 170 26.27 23.88 65.02
C SER A 170 25.10 24.85 65.19
N CYS A 171 23.88 24.37 65.00
CA CYS A 171 22.69 25.17 65.24
C CYS A 171 22.32 25.20 66.73
N ASN A 172 21.61 26.25 67.12
CA ASN A 172 21.00 26.35 68.44
C ASN A 172 19.89 25.30 68.61
N PRO A 173 19.52 24.93 69.85
CA PRO A 173 18.44 23.99 70.10
C PRO A 173 17.14 24.36 69.35
N HIS A 174 16.49 23.34 68.78
CA HIS A 174 15.29 23.47 67.94
C HIS A 174 15.47 24.12 66.55
N PHE A 175 16.71 24.28 66.08
CA PHE A 175 17.02 24.66 64.69
C PHE A 175 17.73 23.52 63.96
N SER A 176 17.37 23.30 62.69
CA SER A 176 17.96 22.30 61.79
C SER A 176 19.06 22.92 60.94
N LEU A 177 20.14 22.16 60.68
CA LEU A 177 21.26 22.59 59.86
C LEU A 177 21.03 22.23 58.39
N ILE A 178 20.92 23.24 57.53
CA ILE A 178 20.76 23.10 56.08
C ILE A 178 22.10 23.43 55.40
N GLY A 179 22.59 22.53 54.54
CA GLY A 179 23.87 22.67 53.84
C GLY A 179 24.96 21.77 54.40
N ASN A 180 26.23 22.17 54.28
CA ASN A 180 27.36 21.44 54.85
C ASN A 180 27.68 22.00 56.25
N ALA A 181 27.78 21.14 57.25
CA ALA A 181 28.14 21.55 58.60
C ALA A 181 29.58 22.07 58.71
N SER A 182 30.48 21.69 57.81
CA SER A 182 31.88 22.14 57.81
C SER A 182 32.25 22.91 56.55
N ILE A 183 32.98 24.01 56.72
CA ILE A 183 33.55 24.83 55.65
C ILE A 183 35.06 24.96 55.85
N TYR A 184 35.81 25.03 54.75
CA TYR A 184 37.27 25.04 54.72
C TYR A 184 37.82 26.25 53.96
N CYS A 185 38.94 26.78 54.43
CA CYS A 185 39.61 27.91 53.79
C CYS A 185 40.33 27.42 52.52
N THR A 186 39.80 27.81 51.35
CA THR A 186 40.37 27.50 50.03
C THR A 186 40.96 28.76 49.39
N VAL A 187 41.54 28.64 48.19
CA VAL A 187 42.09 29.79 47.44
C VAL A 187 41.31 30.03 46.16
N GLU A 188 40.65 31.18 46.07
CA GLU A 188 40.07 31.67 44.83
C GLU A 188 41.05 32.58 44.08
N ASN A 189 41.01 32.57 42.75
CA ASN A 189 41.85 33.37 41.86
C ASN A 189 43.38 33.27 42.12
N LYS A 190 43.82 32.22 42.82
CA LYS A 190 45.20 31.91 43.24
C LYS A 190 45.81 32.86 44.29
N THR A 191 45.06 33.83 44.81
CA THR A 191 45.57 34.85 45.75
C THR A 191 44.63 35.18 46.92
N ILE A 192 43.32 34.92 46.79
CA ILE A 192 42.32 35.31 47.79
C ILE A 192 41.94 34.07 48.60
N GLY A 193 42.02 34.13 49.93
CA GLY A 193 41.47 33.09 50.79
C GLY A 193 39.96 33.24 50.92
N VAL A 194 39.20 32.19 50.60
CA VAL A 194 37.73 32.19 50.64
C VAL A 194 37.27 30.92 51.35
N TRP A 195 36.22 31.03 52.18
CA TRP A 195 35.59 29.87 52.80
C TRP A 195 34.71 29.12 51.79
N SER A 196 34.88 27.80 51.70
CA SER A 196 34.08 26.95 50.80
C SER A 196 33.72 25.61 51.48
N PRO A 197 32.52 25.03 51.26
CA PRO A 197 31.36 25.67 50.63
C PRO A 197 30.85 26.88 51.44
N ASN A 198 29.77 27.51 50.98
CA ASN A 198 29.10 28.57 51.75
C ASN A 198 28.67 28.06 53.14
N PRO A 199 28.64 28.94 54.17
CA PRO A 199 28.22 28.56 55.52
C PRO A 199 26.76 28.04 55.54
N PRO A 200 26.43 27.08 56.42
CA PRO A 200 25.10 26.49 56.49
C PRO A 200 24.06 27.44 57.10
N ILE A 201 22.79 27.15 56.84
CA ILE A 201 21.64 27.92 57.35
C ILE A 201 21.01 27.15 58.53
N CYS A 202 20.72 27.84 59.63
CA CYS A 202 20.05 27.28 60.81
C CYS A 202 18.60 27.77 60.91
N GLU A 203 17.66 26.94 60.46
CA GLU A 203 16.22 27.27 60.39
C GLU A 203 15.34 26.28 61.18
N LYS A 204 14.18 26.77 61.64
CA LYS A 204 13.24 25.97 62.43
C LYS A 204 12.25 25.23 61.51
N ILE A 205 12.76 24.19 60.86
CA ILE A 205 11.97 23.29 60.00
C ILE A 205 11.07 22.42 60.86
N VAL A 206 9.76 22.41 60.57
CA VAL A 206 8.76 21.61 61.29
C VAL A 206 7.66 21.13 60.34
N CYS A 207 7.77 19.90 59.85
CA CYS A 207 6.67 19.23 59.13
C CYS A 207 5.66 18.64 60.12
N ARG A 208 4.36 18.68 59.76
CA ARG A 208 3.27 18.07 60.52
C ARG A 208 3.01 16.64 60.04
N GLN A 209 2.51 15.76 60.91
CA GLN A 209 2.11 14.40 60.50
C GLN A 209 1.03 14.46 59.40
N PRO A 210 1.26 13.85 58.22
CA PRO A 210 0.30 13.90 57.12
C PRO A 210 -0.98 13.12 57.48
N GLN A 211 -2.12 13.63 57.02
CA GLN A 211 -3.43 13.04 57.27
C GLN A 211 -3.84 12.22 56.06
N ILE A 212 -3.49 10.92 56.06
CA ILE A 212 -3.77 9.99 54.98
C ILE A 212 -4.82 8.99 55.46
N PRO A 213 -6.07 9.06 54.98
CA PRO A 213 -7.07 8.04 55.26
C PRO A 213 -6.57 6.67 54.82
N LYS A 214 -6.88 5.62 55.60
CA LYS A 214 -6.56 4.22 55.26
C LYS A 214 -5.07 3.90 55.10
N ALA A 215 -4.19 4.73 55.67
CA ALA A 215 -2.75 4.49 55.75
C ALA A 215 -2.31 3.89 57.10
N ILE A 216 -1.30 3.03 57.03
CA ILE A 216 -0.57 2.47 58.16
C ILE A 216 0.86 3.03 58.10
N PHE A 217 1.23 3.84 59.10
CA PHE A 217 2.63 4.22 59.30
C PHE A 217 3.42 3.02 59.84
N ILE A 218 4.54 2.69 59.21
CA ILE A 218 5.41 1.55 59.56
C ILE A 218 6.55 1.99 60.49
N SER A 219 7.13 3.16 60.23
CA SER A 219 8.25 3.72 61.00
C SER A 219 8.29 5.23 60.90
N GLY A 220 8.98 5.87 61.87
CA GLY A 220 9.01 7.32 62.01
C GLY A 220 7.74 7.87 62.68
N PHE A 221 7.48 7.47 63.93
CA PHE A 221 6.31 7.94 64.68
C PHE A 221 6.65 9.18 65.51
N GLY A 222 6.09 10.34 65.15
CA GLY A 222 6.22 11.58 65.92
C GLY A 222 5.05 12.56 65.73
N PRO A 223 4.80 13.47 66.69
CA PRO A 223 3.80 14.53 66.53
C PRO A 223 4.31 15.70 65.65
N LEU A 224 5.63 15.84 65.52
CA LEU A 224 6.34 16.87 64.78
C LEU A 224 7.59 16.24 64.16
N TYR A 225 7.99 16.69 62.97
CA TYR A 225 9.13 16.18 62.22
C TYR A 225 10.07 17.33 61.85
N THR A 226 11.37 17.11 61.99
CA THR A 226 12.44 18.07 61.67
C THR A 226 13.16 17.68 60.38
N TYR A 227 14.11 18.50 59.92
CA TYR A 227 14.76 18.31 58.62
C TYR A 227 15.37 16.92 58.46
N ARG A 228 15.00 16.21 57.38
CA ARG A 228 15.37 14.81 57.06
C ARG A 228 14.80 13.73 57.97
N ASP A 229 13.96 14.05 58.95
CA ASP A 229 13.12 13.02 59.57
C ASP A 229 12.23 12.41 58.49
N SER A 230 12.18 11.09 58.43
CA SER A 230 11.47 10.33 57.38
C SER A 230 10.51 9.32 57.97
N ILE A 231 9.42 9.10 57.24
CA ILE A 231 8.34 8.17 57.63
C ILE A 231 8.07 7.18 56.50
N VAL A 232 7.80 5.93 56.88
CA VAL A 232 7.44 4.87 55.95
C VAL A 232 5.95 4.58 56.05
N ILE A 233 5.27 4.54 54.92
CA ILE A 233 3.82 4.46 54.79
C ILE A 233 3.43 3.24 53.95
N ASN A 234 2.40 2.53 54.40
CA ASN A 234 1.68 1.52 53.62
C ASN A 234 0.16 1.77 53.76
N CYS A 235 -0.69 1.02 53.07
CA CYS A 235 -2.14 1.11 53.20
C CYS A 235 -2.75 -0.05 54.02
N GLU A 236 -3.98 0.14 54.50
CA GLU A 236 -4.81 -0.93 55.06
C GLU A 236 -5.12 -2.03 54.03
N GLU A 237 -5.49 -3.22 54.49
CA GLU A 237 -5.89 -4.33 53.63
C GLU A 237 -7.08 -3.92 52.73
N GLY A 238 -6.98 -4.18 51.43
CA GLY A 238 -7.94 -3.73 50.42
C GLY A 238 -7.66 -2.35 49.82
N TYR A 239 -6.57 -1.67 50.20
CA TYR A 239 -6.16 -0.38 49.64
C TYR A 239 -4.76 -0.44 48.98
N ILE A 240 -4.52 0.41 47.99
CA ILE A 240 -3.28 0.50 47.19
C ILE A 240 -2.66 1.88 47.41
N LEU A 241 -1.33 1.92 47.60
CA LEU A 241 -0.58 3.16 47.79
C LEU A 241 -0.27 3.84 46.45
N ARG A 242 -0.70 5.09 46.28
CA ARG A 242 -0.34 5.97 45.16
C ARG A 242 0.65 7.04 45.63
N GLY A 243 1.89 6.94 45.17
CA GLY A 243 2.99 7.84 45.54
C GLY A 243 4.16 7.09 46.17
N SER A 244 5.08 7.82 46.81
CA SER A 244 6.24 7.20 47.50
C SER A 244 5.82 6.58 48.83
N ASN A 245 6.31 5.37 49.12
CA ASN A 245 6.16 4.74 50.44
C ASN A 245 7.13 5.29 51.50
N LEU A 246 8.12 6.08 51.07
CA LEU A 246 9.08 6.78 51.93
C LEU A 246 9.03 8.27 51.60
N ILE A 247 8.70 9.10 52.59
CA ILE A 247 8.73 10.57 52.48
C ILE A 247 9.52 11.16 53.64
N TYR A 248 10.18 12.29 53.42
CA TYR A 248 10.99 12.99 54.42
C TYR A 248 10.63 14.47 54.50
N CYS A 249 10.88 15.08 55.66
CA CYS A 249 10.64 16.50 55.88
C CYS A 249 11.76 17.34 55.25
N GLU A 250 11.42 18.18 54.28
CA GLU A 250 12.37 18.97 53.49
C GLU A 250 12.53 20.42 54.02
N ALA A 251 13.47 21.18 53.46
CA ALA A 251 13.87 22.49 53.97
C ALA A 251 12.75 23.55 53.95
N ASN A 252 11.76 23.38 53.07
CA ASN A 252 10.55 24.20 53.00
C ASN A 252 9.51 23.91 54.10
N SER A 253 9.77 22.96 55.02
CA SER A 253 8.81 22.42 56.00
C SER A 253 7.60 21.71 55.38
N ASP A 254 7.76 21.14 54.19
CA ASP A 254 6.81 20.24 53.54
C ASP A 254 7.43 18.84 53.31
N TRP A 255 6.63 17.88 52.88
CA TRP A 255 7.04 16.49 52.65
C TRP A 255 7.54 16.27 51.21
N TYR A 256 8.71 15.65 51.08
CA TYR A 256 9.26 15.19 49.81
C TYR A 256 9.54 13.67 49.79
N PRO A 257 9.13 12.93 48.74
CA PRO A 257 8.14 13.31 47.73
C PRO A 257 6.79 13.70 48.36
N SER A 258 5.91 14.30 47.58
CA SER A 258 4.58 14.73 48.03
C SER A 258 3.81 13.57 48.68
N VAL A 259 3.08 13.90 49.76
CA VAL A 259 2.30 12.96 50.58
C VAL A 259 1.48 11.97 49.71
N PRO A 260 1.64 10.65 49.88
CA PRO A 260 0.93 9.65 49.08
C PRO A 260 -0.53 9.50 49.52
N SER A 261 -1.36 8.88 48.68
CA SER A 261 -2.75 8.53 48.99
C SER A 261 -2.98 7.02 48.97
N CYS A 262 -3.88 6.53 49.81
CA CYS A 262 -4.39 5.16 49.76
C CYS A 262 -5.74 5.15 49.02
N VAL A 263 -5.77 4.55 47.83
CA VAL A 263 -7.00 4.34 47.03
C VAL A 263 -7.54 2.94 47.27
N SER A 264 -8.84 2.73 47.14
CA SER A 264 -9.44 1.39 47.27
C SER A 264 -8.96 0.49 46.15
N ARG A 265 -8.78 -0.81 46.41
CA ARG A 265 -8.58 -1.80 45.34
C ARG A 265 -9.82 -1.95 44.44
N MET A 266 -10.98 -1.45 44.88
CA MET A 266 -12.20 -1.35 44.07
C MET A 266 -12.35 0.01 43.35
N ASP A 267 -11.36 0.92 43.44
CA ASP A 267 -11.35 2.15 42.63
C ASP A 267 -10.81 1.82 41.23
N GLY A 268 -11.70 1.28 40.39
CA GLY A 268 -11.46 0.99 38.97
C GLY A 268 -12.27 1.88 38.04
N CYS A 269 -12.25 1.60 36.73
CA CYS A 269 -13.18 2.24 35.80
C CYS A 269 -14.60 1.70 36.03
N ILE A 270 -15.56 2.59 36.23
CA ILE A 270 -16.94 2.22 36.59
C ILE A 270 -17.80 2.15 35.32
N ASN A 271 -18.50 1.02 35.14
CA ASN A 271 -19.25 0.64 33.93
C ASN A 271 -18.40 0.49 32.66
N LEU A 272 -18.99 -0.19 31.68
CA LEU A 272 -18.53 -0.20 30.29
C LEU A 272 -18.79 1.17 29.64
N PRO A 273 -17.89 1.70 28.79
CA PRO A 273 -18.12 2.96 28.09
C PRO A 273 -19.17 2.80 26.99
N ASP A 274 -20.03 3.80 26.79
CA ASP A 274 -21.04 3.77 25.73
C ASP A 274 -20.43 4.15 24.37
N ILE A 275 -19.93 3.14 23.65
CA ILE A 275 -19.34 3.31 22.33
C ILE A 275 -20.46 3.23 21.28
N SER A 276 -20.78 4.39 20.69
CA SER A 276 -21.85 4.53 19.70
C SER A 276 -21.71 3.53 18.55
N TYR A 277 -22.79 2.79 18.31
CA TYR A 277 -22.91 1.73 17.29
C TYR A 277 -21.92 0.55 17.41
N ALA A 278 -21.26 0.36 18.55
CA ALA A 278 -20.43 -0.82 18.83
C ALA A 278 -21.15 -1.90 19.66
N SER A 279 -20.52 -3.07 19.79
CA SER A 279 -20.88 -4.16 20.69
C SER A 279 -19.63 -4.87 21.19
N TRP A 280 -19.59 -5.21 22.48
CA TRP A 280 -18.46 -5.90 23.11
C TRP A 280 -18.19 -7.28 22.52
N GLU A 281 -16.92 -7.66 22.42
CA GLU A 281 -16.52 -8.98 21.94
C GLU A 281 -16.89 -10.05 22.97
N ARG A 282 -17.71 -11.03 22.58
CA ARG A 282 -18.35 -12.01 23.48
C ARG A 282 -17.43 -13.17 23.89
N ASN A 283 -16.15 -12.87 24.15
CA ASN A 283 -15.16 -13.83 24.62
C ASN A 283 -15.11 -13.92 26.16
N ASP A 284 -15.63 -12.92 26.87
CA ASP A 284 -15.74 -12.91 28.33
C ASP A 284 -17.22 -12.92 28.76
N TYR A 285 -17.60 -13.93 29.51
CA TYR A 285 -19.00 -14.23 29.82
C TYR A 285 -19.57 -13.43 31.01
N ASN A 286 -18.72 -12.67 31.72
CA ASN A 286 -19.09 -11.92 32.92
C ASN A 286 -19.19 -10.39 32.69
N LEU A 287 -18.95 -9.91 31.46
CA LEU A 287 -18.85 -8.48 31.13
C LEU A 287 -20.08 -7.62 31.50
N SER A 288 -21.28 -8.21 31.58
CA SER A 288 -22.51 -7.52 31.99
C SER A 288 -22.68 -7.36 33.50
N ASP A 289 -21.98 -8.18 34.29
CA ASP A 289 -22.22 -8.37 35.72
C ASP A 289 -21.10 -7.71 36.55
N GLN A 290 -20.08 -7.17 35.87
CA GLN A 290 -18.92 -6.50 36.45
C GLN A 290 -19.07 -4.98 36.36
N GLU A 291 -19.45 -4.34 37.47
CA GLU A 291 -19.63 -2.88 37.55
C GLU A 291 -18.30 -2.09 37.57
N ILE A 292 -17.16 -2.77 37.86
CA ILE A 292 -15.85 -2.16 38.14
C ILE A 292 -14.73 -2.94 37.43
N PHE A 293 -13.88 -2.24 36.67
CA PHE A 293 -12.76 -2.81 35.91
C PHE A 293 -11.41 -2.36 36.47
N GLU A 294 -10.49 -3.30 36.77
CA GLU A 294 -9.15 -2.99 37.33
C GLU A 294 -8.32 -2.14 36.32
N ILE A 295 -7.44 -1.28 36.84
CA ILE A 295 -6.56 -0.42 36.02
C ILE A 295 -5.66 -1.32 35.14
N GLY A 296 -5.58 -0.99 33.85
CA GLY A 296 -4.88 -1.80 32.85
C GLY A 296 -5.74 -2.86 32.15
N THR A 297 -7.02 -3.04 32.54
CA THR A 297 -7.98 -3.90 31.81
C THR A 297 -8.14 -3.38 30.38
N GLU A 298 -7.82 -4.20 29.37
CA GLU A 298 -8.13 -3.95 27.95
C GLU A 298 -9.42 -4.70 27.57
N LEU A 299 -10.42 -3.99 27.05
CA LEU A 299 -11.65 -4.57 26.51
C LEU A 299 -11.74 -4.37 25.00
N LYS A 300 -12.22 -5.39 24.29
CA LYS A 300 -12.33 -5.40 22.83
C LYS A 300 -13.78 -5.26 22.39
N TYR A 301 -14.01 -4.48 21.34
CA TYR A 301 -15.34 -4.26 20.78
C TYR A 301 -15.34 -4.40 19.26
N LEU A 302 -16.53 -4.60 18.71
CA LEU A 302 -16.79 -4.78 17.29
C LEU A 302 -17.88 -3.79 16.88
N CYS A 303 -17.69 -3.09 15.76
CA CYS A 303 -18.75 -2.25 15.19
C CYS A 303 -19.95 -3.13 14.80
N LYS A 304 -21.17 -2.64 15.09
CA LYS A 304 -22.41 -3.35 14.73
C LYS A 304 -22.54 -3.47 13.20
N PRO A 305 -23.25 -4.49 12.68
CA PRO A 305 -23.39 -4.71 11.24
C PRO A 305 -23.83 -3.45 10.48
N GLY A 306 -23.04 -3.06 9.48
CA GLY A 306 -23.24 -1.83 8.70
C GLY A 306 -22.51 -0.59 9.23
N TYR A 307 -21.67 -0.74 10.26
CA TYR A 307 -20.76 0.28 10.75
C TYR A 307 -19.30 -0.23 10.70
N ARG A 308 -18.34 0.69 10.61
CA ARG A 308 -16.89 0.44 10.52
C ARG A 308 -16.11 1.44 11.39
N PRO A 309 -14.87 1.14 11.83
CA PRO A 309 -14.06 2.12 12.53
C PRO A 309 -13.73 3.35 11.66
N VAL A 310 -13.57 4.51 12.28
CA VAL A 310 -13.14 5.75 11.62
C VAL A 310 -11.62 5.79 11.35
N LEU A 311 -10.82 5.11 12.18
CA LEU A 311 -9.36 4.98 12.02
C LEU A 311 -8.97 3.51 11.82
N ASP A 312 -7.86 3.25 11.13
CA ASP A 312 -7.31 1.90 10.91
C ASP A 312 -6.49 1.44 12.14
N GLU A 313 -7.14 1.48 13.30
CA GLU A 313 -6.60 1.24 14.64
C GLU A 313 -7.38 0.11 15.33
N PRO A 314 -6.78 -0.60 16.31
CA PRO A 314 -7.48 -1.65 17.04
C PRO A 314 -8.71 -1.11 17.79
N LEU A 315 -9.83 -1.83 17.69
CA LEU A 315 -11.06 -1.53 18.43
C LEU A 315 -10.97 -2.04 19.88
N THR A 316 -10.09 -1.40 20.67
CA THR A 316 -9.95 -1.69 22.10
C THR A 316 -10.04 -0.42 22.94
N VAL A 317 -10.41 -0.58 24.21
CA VAL A 317 -10.31 0.46 25.24
C VAL A 317 -9.58 -0.07 26.47
N THR A 318 -8.77 0.76 27.11
CA THR A 318 -8.02 0.41 28.32
C THR A 318 -8.46 1.28 29.50
N CYS A 319 -8.63 0.69 30.68
CA CYS A 319 -8.84 1.47 31.90
C CYS A 319 -7.53 2.13 32.37
N GLN A 320 -7.50 3.46 32.48
CA GLN A 320 -6.29 4.24 32.82
C GLN A 320 -6.16 4.54 34.33
N GLU A 321 -4.96 4.94 34.78
CA GLU A 321 -4.69 5.37 36.18
C GLU A 321 -5.47 6.62 36.66
N ASN A 322 -6.19 7.28 35.77
CA ASN A 322 -7.09 8.40 36.09
C ASN A 322 -8.55 7.95 36.31
N LEU A 323 -8.81 6.63 36.30
CA LEU A 323 -10.12 5.98 36.42
C LEU A 323 -11.08 6.28 35.24
N THR A 324 -10.53 6.63 34.08
CA THR A 324 -11.27 6.78 32.81
C THR A 324 -10.80 5.76 31.77
N TRP A 325 -11.69 5.43 30.84
CA TRP A 325 -11.36 4.64 29.66
C TRP A 325 -10.57 5.48 28.65
N THR A 326 -9.64 4.87 27.92
CA THR A 326 -9.03 5.48 26.73
C THR A 326 -10.09 5.96 25.74
N PHE A 327 -9.74 6.97 24.92
CA PHE A 327 -10.57 7.36 23.79
C PHE A 327 -10.90 6.16 22.90
N SER A 328 -12.19 5.92 22.64
CA SER A 328 -12.68 4.84 21.80
C SER A 328 -12.82 5.31 20.36
N ASN A 329 -12.24 4.56 19.41
CA ASN A 329 -12.49 4.77 17.99
C ASN A 329 -13.97 4.52 17.65
N GLU A 330 -14.70 5.59 17.33
CA GLU A 330 -16.12 5.54 16.99
C GLU A 330 -16.38 4.72 15.72
N CYS A 331 -17.57 4.10 15.68
CA CYS A 331 -18.05 3.33 14.55
C CYS A 331 -18.91 4.22 13.62
N GLU A 332 -18.38 4.64 12.47
CA GLU A 332 -19.16 5.34 11.43
C GLU A 332 -19.98 4.37 10.58
N ARG A 333 -21.05 4.83 9.91
CA ARG A 333 -21.80 3.99 8.96
C ARG A 333 -20.96 3.68 7.75
N VAL A 334 -21.06 2.44 7.27
CA VAL A 334 -20.51 2.04 5.98
C VAL A 334 -21.27 2.79 4.87
N CYS A 335 -20.53 3.40 3.97
CA CYS A 335 -21.07 4.20 2.87
C CYS A 335 -21.14 3.39 1.57
N CYS A 336 -22.16 3.65 0.75
CA CYS A 336 -22.26 3.12 -0.61
C CYS A 336 -21.86 4.18 -1.64
N PRO A 337 -21.33 3.78 -2.82
CA PRO A 337 -21.09 4.70 -3.92
C PRO A 337 -22.40 5.31 -4.40
N THR A 338 -22.34 6.49 -5.01
CA THR A 338 -23.47 7.06 -5.73
C THR A 338 -23.89 6.12 -6.87
N PRO A 339 -25.20 5.83 -7.05
CA PRO A 339 -25.71 5.11 -8.21
C PRO A 339 -25.18 5.66 -9.52
N ASP A 340 -24.66 4.77 -10.37
CA ASP A 340 -24.60 5.05 -11.81
C ASP A 340 -26.03 5.01 -12.37
N LEU A 341 -26.33 5.89 -13.30
CA LEU A 341 -27.65 6.05 -13.91
C LEU A 341 -27.71 5.52 -15.35
N GLU A 342 -26.62 4.94 -15.86
CA GLU A 342 -26.63 4.29 -17.17
C GLU A 342 -27.66 3.15 -17.21
N ASN A 343 -28.67 3.28 -18.07
CA ASN A 343 -29.84 2.39 -18.22
C ASN A 343 -30.83 2.36 -17.03
N ILE A 344 -30.71 3.25 -16.03
CA ILE A 344 -31.66 3.31 -14.90
C ILE A 344 -32.14 4.72 -14.54
N ARG A 345 -33.43 4.79 -14.17
CA ARG A 345 -34.08 6.00 -13.67
C ARG A 345 -34.58 5.80 -12.25
N ILE A 346 -34.03 6.55 -11.29
CA ILE A 346 -34.52 6.55 -9.90
C ILE A 346 -35.92 7.18 -9.87
N ILE A 347 -36.88 6.46 -9.29
CA ILE A 347 -38.28 6.86 -9.08
C ILE A 347 -38.42 7.59 -7.74
N ASN A 348 -37.77 7.04 -6.70
CA ASN A 348 -37.89 7.45 -5.31
C ASN A 348 -36.67 6.93 -4.53
N GLU A 349 -36.31 7.58 -3.44
CA GLU A 349 -35.20 7.19 -2.58
C GLU A 349 -35.54 7.42 -1.10
N ARG A 350 -35.01 6.57 -0.22
CA ARG A 350 -35.09 6.77 1.23
C ARG A 350 -33.69 6.87 1.80
N LYS A 351 -33.30 8.12 2.08
CA LYS A 351 -32.09 8.48 2.83
C LYS A 351 -32.48 8.73 4.29
N TYR A 352 -31.83 8.02 5.20
CA TYR A 352 -32.02 8.18 6.65
C TYR A 352 -31.04 9.19 7.28
N PHE A 353 -30.11 9.75 6.48
CA PHE A 353 -29.06 10.62 6.98
C PHE A 353 -28.55 11.60 5.92
N THR A 354 -28.26 12.83 6.33
CA THR A 354 -27.56 13.85 5.54
C THR A 354 -26.24 14.17 6.23
N GLY A 355 -25.11 13.68 5.69
CA GLY A 355 -23.81 13.77 6.35
C GLY A 355 -22.63 13.41 5.45
N ARG A 356 -21.60 12.76 6.01
CA ARG A 356 -20.29 12.46 5.38
C ARG A 356 -20.36 11.72 4.03
N CYS A 357 -21.46 11.05 3.72
CA CYS A 357 -21.65 10.24 2.50
C CYS A 357 -23.04 10.46 1.88
N ALA A 358 -23.15 10.29 0.56
CA ALA A 358 -24.39 10.47 -0.19
C ALA A 358 -25.44 9.36 0.03
N TYR A 359 -24.99 8.14 0.35
CA TYR A 359 -25.80 6.99 0.74
C TYR A 359 -25.02 6.16 1.77
N ALA A 360 -25.73 5.63 2.76
CA ALA A 360 -25.17 4.83 3.85
C ALA A 360 -25.98 3.55 4.11
N TYR A 361 -25.40 2.62 4.88
CA TYR A 361 -26.05 1.36 5.24
C TYR A 361 -27.49 1.58 5.77
N GLY A 362 -28.44 0.85 5.17
CA GLY A 362 -29.88 0.94 5.47
C GLY A 362 -30.67 1.87 4.53
N ASP A 363 -30.00 2.77 3.80
CA ASP A 363 -30.65 3.54 2.73
C ASP A 363 -31.05 2.63 1.55
N TYR A 364 -32.09 3.03 0.81
CA TYR A 364 -32.49 2.32 -0.39
C TYR A 364 -33.02 3.26 -1.49
N ILE A 365 -32.85 2.82 -2.74
CA ILE A 365 -33.41 3.46 -3.93
C ILE A 365 -34.47 2.55 -4.55
N LEU A 366 -35.47 3.17 -5.19
CA LEU A 366 -36.43 2.53 -6.08
C LEU A 366 -36.14 3.05 -7.50
N TYR A 367 -35.80 2.17 -8.43
CA TYR A 367 -35.42 2.50 -9.81
C TYR A 367 -36.26 1.72 -10.85
N MET A 368 -36.49 2.35 -11.99
CA MET A 368 -36.91 1.69 -13.23
C MET A 368 -35.69 1.51 -14.14
N CYS A 369 -35.79 0.56 -15.05
CA CYS A 369 -34.86 0.41 -16.17
C CYS A 369 -35.43 1.10 -17.42
N ASP A 370 -34.58 1.39 -18.40
CA ASP A 370 -35.00 1.91 -19.69
C ASP A 370 -35.66 0.84 -20.59
N GLU A 371 -36.19 1.25 -21.75
CA GLU A 371 -37.07 0.41 -22.57
C GLU A 371 -36.46 -0.95 -22.96
N GLY A 372 -37.24 -2.02 -22.80
CA GLY A 372 -36.82 -3.42 -23.06
C GLY A 372 -36.28 -4.16 -21.82
N TYR A 373 -35.93 -3.44 -20.74
CA TYR A 373 -35.33 -4.02 -19.54
C TYR A 373 -36.26 -3.95 -18.31
N TYR A 374 -36.04 -4.83 -17.34
CA TYR A 374 -36.71 -4.80 -16.04
C TYR A 374 -35.71 -4.97 -14.89
N PRO A 375 -36.00 -4.41 -13.70
CA PRO A 375 -35.12 -4.55 -12.55
C PRO A 375 -35.10 -5.99 -12.03
N ILE A 376 -33.90 -6.48 -11.71
CA ILE A 376 -33.67 -7.82 -11.12
C ILE A 376 -34.40 -7.95 -9.77
N SER A 377 -34.47 -6.86 -9.01
CA SER A 377 -35.21 -6.80 -7.74
C SER A 377 -36.69 -6.50 -7.94
N VAL A 378 -37.56 -7.23 -7.23
CA VAL A 378 -39.01 -6.99 -7.16
C VAL A 378 -39.29 -5.52 -6.79
N GLY A 379 -40.07 -4.83 -7.63
CA GLY A 379 -40.41 -3.42 -7.43
C GLY A 379 -39.25 -2.43 -7.61
N GLY A 380 -38.12 -2.85 -8.20
CA GLY A 380 -37.00 -1.96 -8.49
C GLY A 380 -36.21 -1.50 -7.26
N LYS A 381 -36.19 -2.28 -6.17
CA LYS A 381 -35.48 -1.88 -4.95
C LYS A 381 -34.03 -2.37 -4.90
N SER A 382 -33.08 -1.44 -4.82
CA SER A 382 -31.71 -1.74 -4.36
C SER A 382 -31.43 -1.04 -3.02
N SER A 383 -30.72 -1.72 -2.12
CA SER A 383 -30.43 -1.23 -0.75
C SER A 383 -28.92 -1.24 -0.48
N CYS A 384 -28.44 -0.26 0.29
CA CYS A 384 -27.03 -0.18 0.68
C CYS A 384 -26.74 -1.18 1.81
N HIS A 385 -25.81 -2.12 1.55
CA HIS A 385 -25.53 -3.25 2.42
C HIS A 385 -24.29 -3.06 3.30
N THR A 386 -24.10 -3.98 4.24
CA THR A 386 -23.03 -4.01 5.25
C THR A 386 -21.59 -3.94 4.71
N ASP A 387 -21.38 -4.22 3.42
CA ASP A 387 -20.09 -4.22 2.73
C ASP A 387 -19.88 -2.96 1.85
N GLY A 388 -20.75 -1.95 1.96
CA GLY A 388 -20.68 -0.73 1.15
C GLY A 388 -21.10 -0.94 -0.31
N THR A 389 -21.70 -2.08 -0.63
CA THR A 389 -22.25 -2.34 -1.96
C THR A 389 -23.77 -2.23 -2.00
N TRP A 390 -24.28 -1.80 -3.14
CA TRP A 390 -25.70 -1.88 -3.47
C TRP A 390 -26.09 -3.34 -3.73
N LYS A 391 -27.22 -3.79 -3.19
CA LYS A 391 -27.77 -5.13 -3.44
C LYS A 391 -29.24 -5.04 -3.89
N PRO A 392 -29.57 -5.49 -5.13
CA PRO A 392 -28.65 -5.96 -6.18
C PRO A 392 -27.66 -4.87 -6.65
N LYS A 393 -26.50 -5.30 -7.16
CA LYS A 393 -25.45 -4.39 -7.66
C LYS A 393 -25.96 -3.64 -8.88
N ILE A 394 -26.07 -2.32 -8.75
CA ILE A 394 -26.57 -1.44 -9.81
C ILE A 394 -25.48 -1.07 -10.85
N PRO A 395 -25.85 -0.79 -12.12
CA PRO A 395 -27.20 -0.93 -12.69
C PRO A 395 -27.63 -2.40 -12.76
N ALA A 396 -28.86 -2.68 -12.29
CA ALA A 396 -29.36 -4.02 -11.98
C ALA A 396 -30.60 -4.33 -12.82
N CYS A 397 -30.40 -4.37 -14.14
CA CYS A 397 -31.43 -4.51 -15.15
C CYS A 397 -31.15 -5.71 -16.06
N GLU A 398 -32.15 -6.56 -16.25
CA GLU A 398 -32.09 -7.71 -17.15
C GLU A 398 -33.12 -7.55 -18.28
N PRO A 399 -32.79 -8.02 -19.51
CA PRO A 399 -33.76 -8.06 -20.60
C PRO A 399 -34.83 -9.11 -20.29
N VAL A 400 -36.09 -8.72 -20.37
CA VAL A 400 -37.23 -9.64 -20.19
C VAL A 400 -38.00 -9.71 -21.50
N CYS A 401 -38.39 -10.93 -21.90
CA CYS A 401 -39.22 -11.23 -23.06
C CYS A 401 -40.65 -10.64 -23.05
N ARG A 402 -40.92 -9.56 -22.32
CA ARG A 402 -42.24 -8.94 -22.24
C ARG A 402 -42.59 -8.15 -23.51
N TYR A 403 -41.57 -7.82 -24.30
CA TYR A 403 -41.69 -7.18 -25.60
C TYR A 403 -41.03 -8.09 -26.66
N PRO A 404 -41.82 -8.69 -27.56
CA PRO A 404 -41.28 -9.37 -28.74
C PRO A 404 -40.55 -8.37 -29.65
N PRO A 405 -39.54 -8.78 -30.44
CA PRO A 405 -38.89 -7.89 -31.39
C PRO A 405 -39.89 -7.36 -32.45
N ARG A 406 -39.76 -6.09 -32.85
CA ARG A 406 -40.44 -5.60 -34.06
C ARG A 406 -39.71 -6.10 -35.30
N ILE A 407 -40.45 -6.38 -36.37
CA ILE A 407 -39.92 -6.81 -37.67
C ILE A 407 -40.26 -5.76 -38.73
N ALA A 408 -39.48 -5.70 -39.82
CA ALA A 408 -39.81 -4.86 -40.97
C ALA A 408 -40.94 -5.52 -41.78
N HIS A 409 -41.84 -4.71 -42.34
CA HIS A 409 -42.97 -5.14 -43.19
C HIS A 409 -43.86 -6.23 -42.58
N GLY A 410 -44.04 -6.19 -41.25
CA GLY A 410 -44.94 -7.09 -40.52
C GLY A 410 -45.25 -6.61 -39.11
N HIS A 411 -46.33 -7.16 -38.57
CA HIS A 411 -46.94 -6.75 -37.32
C HIS A 411 -47.25 -7.98 -36.43
N TYR A 412 -47.69 -7.74 -35.19
CA TYR A 412 -48.12 -8.83 -34.31
C TYR A 412 -49.56 -9.21 -34.63
N LYS A 413 -49.78 -10.49 -34.94
CA LYS A 413 -51.11 -11.10 -35.06
C LYS A 413 -51.73 -11.35 -33.69
N GLU A 414 -50.93 -11.83 -32.76
CA GLU A 414 -51.32 -12.14 -31.39
C GLU A 414 -50.10 -12.11 -30.45
N VAL A 415 -50.26 -11.66 -29.20
CA VAL A 415 -49.19 -11.63 -28.19
C VAL A 415 -49.73 -12.08 -26.84
N ILE A 416 -49.20 -13.18 -26.31
CA ILE A 416 -49.66 -13.84 -25.10
C ILE A 416 -48.56 -13.74 -24.03
N LEU A 417 -48.73 -12.79 -23.10
CA LEU A 417 -47.72 -12.43 -22.08
C LEU A 417 -47.98 -12.99 -20.68
N ILE A 418 -49.07 -13.75 -20.49
CA ILE A 418 -49.59 -14.18 -19.17
C ILE A 418 -49.26 -15.66 -18.89
N THR A 419 -48.77 -16.39 -19.90
CA THR A 419 -48.38 -17.80 -19.81
C THR A 419 -47.00 -18.00 -19.16
N PRO A 420 -46.68 -19.21 -18.65
CA PRO A 420 -45.33 -19.55 -18.16
C PRO A 420 -44.23 -19.47 -19.23
N TYR A 421 -44.62 -19.47 -20.50
CA TYR A 421 -43.77 -19.28 -21.67
C TYR A 421 -44.44 -18.21 -22.55
N PRO A 422 -44.10 -16.92 -22.38
CA PRO A 422 -44.66 -15.85 -23.19
C PRO A 422 -44.39 -16.08 -24.67
N GLU A 423 -45.39 -15.88 -25.51
CA GLU A 423 -45.34 -16.16 -26.95
C GLU A 423 -45.93 -15.03 -27.79
N ALA A 424 -45.46 -14.91 -29.02
CA ALA A 424 -45.88 -13.88 -29.96
C ALA A 424 -45.91 -14.42 -31.38
N THR A 425 -47.02 -14.18 -32.06
CA THR A 425 -47.27 -14.60 -33.44
C THR A 425 -47.26 -13.38 -34.35
N TYR A 426 -46.51 -13.47 -35.43
CA TYR A 426 -46.33 -12.42 -36.43
C TYR A 426 -47.15 -12.69 -37.68
N GLU A 427 -47.50 -11.62 -38.38
CA GLU A 427 -48.13 -11.61 -39.69
C GLU A 427 -47.49 -10.50 -40.53
N CYS A 428 -47.26 -10.76 -41.81
CA CYS A 428 -46.62 -9.81 -42.70
C CYS A 428 -47.62 -8.84 -43.32
N ASP A 429 -47.15 -7.65 -43.68
CA ASP A 429 -47.95 -6.64 -44.37
C ASP A 429 -48.24 -7.07 -45.83
N GLU A 430 -49.23 -6.45 -46.46
CA GLU A 430 -49.72 -6.90 -47.76
C GLU A 430 -48.64 -6.86 -48.85
N GLY A 431 -48.47 -7.97 -49.57
CA GLY A 431 -47.41 -8.15 -50.58
C GLY A 431 -46.06 -8.59 -50.01
N TYR A 432 -46.01 -9.04 -48.76
CA TYR A 432 -44.84 -9.71 -48.16
C TYR A 432 -45.21 -11.10 -47.65
N VAL A 433 -44.24 -12.02 -47.63
CA VAL A 433 -44.40 -13.41 -47.17
C VAL A 433 -43.49 -13.71 -45.98
N LEU A 434 -44.00 -14.43 -44.99
CA LEU A 434 -43.28 -14.74 -43.75
C LEU A 434 -42.25 -15.86 -43.96
N ALA A 435 -40.99 -15.56 -43.68
CA ALA A 435 -39.87 -16.50 -43.68
C ALA A 435 -39.34 -16.69 -42.26
N GLY A 436 -39.37 -17.95 -41.79
CA GLY A 436 -38.98 -18.33 -40.43
C GLY A 436 -40.15 -18.88 -39.62
N PHE A 437 -40.05 -18.80 -38.29
CA PHE A 437 -41.12 -19.22 -37.39
C PHE A 437 -42.10 -18.08 -37.15
N ALA A 438 -43.36 -18.26 -37.58
CA ALA A 438 -44.40 -17.25 -37.40
C ALA A 438 -44.70 -16.96 -35.91
N THR A 439 -44.58 -17.97 -35.04
CA THR A 439 -44.69 -17.83 -33.59
C THR A 439 -43.32 -18.04 -32.93
N ILE A 440 -42.94 -17.13 -32.05
CA ILE A 440 -41.76 -17.25 -31.19
C ILE A 440 -42.20 -17.37 -29.73
N TYR A 441 -41.49 -18.17 -28.93
CA TYR A 441 -41.75 -18.29 -27.48
C TYR A 441 -40.50 -18.04 -26.65
N CYS A 442 -40.69 -17.51 -25.44
CA CYS A 442 -39.63 -17.25 -24.49
C CYS A 442 -39.50 -18.37 -23.46
N LYS A 443 -38.27 -18.76 -23.18
CA LYS A 443 -37.90 -19.71 -22.12
C LYS A 443 -36.61 -19.24 -21.47
N SER A 444 -36.54 -19.28 -20.13
CA SER A 444 -35.36 -18.86 -19.36
C SER A 444 -34.84 -17.46 -19.77
N PHE A 445 -35.76 -16.50 -19.88
CA PHE A 445 -35.51 -15.10 -20.27
C PHE A 445 -34.88 -14.89 -21.66
N ARG A 446 -35.00 -15.86 -22.58
CA ARG A 446 -34.61 -15.70 -23.99
C ARG A 446 -35.70 -16.20 -24.94
N TRP A 447 -35.96 -15.45 -26.00
CA TRP A 447 -36.67 -15.95 -27.17
C TRP A 447 -35.90 -17.15 -27.75
N GLN A 448 -36.60 -18.27 -27.97
CA GLN A 448 -35.98 -19.54 -28.40
C GLN A 448 -35.90 -19.65 -29.94
N GLN A 449 -36.58 -18.77 -30.66
CA GLN A 449 -36.54 -18.62 -32.11
C GLN A 449 -35.98 -17.23 -32.43
N ALA A 450 -35.29 -17.09 -33.57
CA ALA A 450 -35.05 -15.79 -34.17
C ALA A 450 -36.39 -15.17 -34.64
N PRO A 451 -36.55 -13.83 -34.61
CA PRO A 451 -37.74 -13.19 -35.17
C PRO A 451 -37.84 -13.49 -36.68
N PRO A 452 -39.04 -13.72 -37.22
CA PRO A 452 -39.23 -14.00 -38.65
C PRO A 452 -38.95 -12.76 -39.51
N GLN A 453 -38.67 -12.98 -40.78
CA GLN A 453 -38.46 -11.93 -41.78
C GLN A 453 -39.65 -11.90 -42.75
N CYS A 454 -40.18 -10.71 -43.03
CA CYS A 454 -41.20 -10.53 -44.07
C CYS A 454 -40.51 -10.17 -45.39
N LYS A 455 -40.49 -11.11 -46.33
CA LYS A 455 -39.81 -11.00 -47.62
C LYS A 455 -40.74 -10.46 -48.70
N ALA A 456 -40.23 -9.63 -49.59
CA ALA A 456 -41.03 -9.04 -50.65
C ALA A 456 -41.56 -10.10 -51.65
N LEU A 457 -42.81 -9.92 -52.10
CA LEU A 457 -43.39 -10.64 -53.24
C LEU A 457 -43.41 -9.73 -54.47
N CYS A 458 -42.59 -10.05 -55.47
CA CYS A 458 -42.61 -9.36 -56.76
C CYS A 458 -43.57 -10.07 -57.72
N LEU A 459 -44.43 -9.30 -58.39
CA LEU A 459 -45.27 -9.80 -59.47
C LEU A 459 -44.43 -10.14 -60.71
N LYS A 460 -44.91 -11.10 -61.52
CA LYS A 460 -44.31 -11.47 -62.81
C LYS A 460 -44.07 -10.23 -63.71
N PRO A 461 -42.84 -10.00 -64.20
CA PRO A 461 -42.56 -8.92 -65.12
C PRO A 461 -43.03 -9.27 -66.54
N GLU A 462 -43.68 -8.32 -67.21
CA GLU A 462 -44.10 -8.47 -68.60
C GLU A 462 -42.91 -8.22 -69.54
N ILE A 463 -42.57 -9.22 -70.37
CA ILE A 463 -41.49 -9.14 -71.36
C ILE A 463 -42.05 -9.54 -72.73
N VAL A 464 -42.19 -8.55 -73.61
CA VAL A 464 -42.65 -8.77 -75.00
C VAL A 464 -41.51 -9.43 -75.79
N ASN A 465 -41.84 -10.48 -76.57
CA ASN A 465 -40.88 -11.28 -77.36
C ASN A 465 -39.73 -11.88 -76.52
N GLY A 466 -40.01 -12.33 -75.30
CA GLY A 466 -39.06 -13.03 -74.45
C GLY A 466 -39.73 -13.94 -73.42
N ARG A 467 -38.92 -14.81 -72.80
CA ARG A 467 -39.32 -15.75 -71.74
C ARG A 467 -38.41 -15.63 -70.52
N LEU A 468 -38.97 -15.93 -69.36
CA LEU A 468 -38.26 -16.07 -68.09
C LEU A 468 -37.77 -17.51 -67.93
N SER A 469 -36.59 -17.70 -67.32
CA SER A 469 -36.01 -19.04 -67.09
C SER A 469 -36.76 -19.90 -66.05
N VAL A 470 -37.54 -19.26 -65.18
CA VAL A 470 -38.48 -19.90 -64.25
C VAL A 470 -39.76 -19.08 -64.36
N ASP A 471 -40.87 -19.70 -64.73
CA ASP A 471 -42.15 -18.99 -64.87
C ASP A 471 -43.05 -19.23 -63.66
N LYS A 472 -43.41 -18.13 -62.98
CA LYS A 472 -44.33 -18.02 -61.84
C LYS A 472 -45.09 -16.70 -61.96
N ASP A 473 -46.26 -16.63 -61.34
CA ASP A 473 -47.01 -15.37 -61.20
C ASP A 473 -46.42 -14.44 -60.12
N GLN A 474 -45.70 -15.01 -59.14
CA GLN A 474 -45.08 -14.31 -58.01
C GLN A 474 -43.70 -14.90 -57.68
N TYR A 475 -42.77 -14.05 -57.25
CA TYR A 475 -41.38 -14.40 -56.90
C TYR A 475 -41.06 -13.84 -55.52
N VAL A 476 -40.28 -14.59 -54.74
CA VAL A 476 -39.95 -14.23 -53.35
C VAL A 476 -38.55 -13.64 -53.31
N GLU A 477 -38.35 -12.47 -52.71
CA GLU A 477 -37.03 -11.85 -52.57
C GLU A 477 -36.01 -12.76 -51.82
N PRO A 478 -34.74 -12.88 -52.27
CA PRO A 478 -34.12 -12.33 -53.47
C PRO A 478 -34.02 -13.36 -54.63
N GLU A 479 -35.11 -14.00 -55.03
CA GLU A 479 -35.13 -14.85 -56.23
C GLU A 479 -34.73 -14.05 -57.48
N ASN A 480 -33.86 -14.66 -58.30
CA ASN A 480 -33.47 -14.12 -59.60
C ASN A 480 -34.15 -14.90 -60.74
N VAL A 481 -34.37 -14.21 -61.85
CA VAL A 481 -34.79 -14.78 -63.12
C VAL A 481 -33.87 -14.30 -64.23
N THR A 482 -33.57 -15.18 -65.17
CA THR A 482 -32.84 -14.82 -66.40
C THR A 482 -33.80 -14.69 -67.57
N ILE A 483 -33.52 -13.74 -68.46
CA ILE A 483 -34.36 -13.41 -69.60
C ILE A 483 -33.74 -14.02 -70.86
N GLN A 484 -34.57 -14.68 -71.68
CA GLN A 484 -34.21 -15.17 -73.00
C GLN A 484 -35.19 -14.63 -74.04
N CYS A 485 -34.70 -13.80 -74.96
CA CYS A 485 -35.50 -13.26 -76.06
C CYS A 485 -35.86 -14.34 -77.10
N ASP A 486 -36.91 -14.06 -77.87
CA ASP A 486 -37.34 -14.87 -79.00
C ASP A 486 -36.45 -14.69 -80.24
N SER A 487 -36.53 -15.65 -81.17
CA SER A 487 -35.69 -15.65 -82.38
C SER A 487 -35.91 -14.38 -83.21
N GLY A 488 -34.83 -13.66 -83.52
CA GLY A 488 -34.85 -12.35 -84.19
C GLY A 488 -34.85 -11.15 -83.24
N TYR A 489 -34.79 -11.35 -81.91
CA TYR A 489 -34.72 -10.27 -80.92
C TYR A 489 -33.47 -10.39 -80.04
N GLY A 490 -32.70 -9.30 -79.98
CA GLY A 490 -31.57 -9.12 -79.08
C GLY A 490 -32.00 -8.56 -77.72
N LEU A 491 -31.26 -8.90 -76.67
CA LEU A 491 -31.55 -8.42 -75.31
C LEU A 491 -30.93 -7.03 -75.08
N VAL A 492 -31.78 -6.05 -74.78
CA VAL A 492 -31.39 -4.69 -74.39
C VAL A 492 -31.64 -4.52 -72.89
N GLY A 493 -30.57 -4.61 -72.09
CA GLY A 493 -30.61 -4.48 -70.63
C GLY A 493 -29.88 -5.63 -69.90
N PRO A 494 -30.12 -5.80 -68.58
CA PRO A 494 -29.49 -6.87 -67.80
C PRO A 494 -30.00 -8.26 -68.20
N LYS A 495 -29.10 -9.26 -68.24
CA LYS A 495 -29.47 -10.67 -68.50
C LYS A 495 -30.27 -11.34 -67.37
N SER A 496 -30.20 -10.78 -66.17
CA SER A 496 -30.86 -11.28 -64.97
C SER A 496 -31.40 -10.13 -64.14
N ILE A 497 -32.61 -10.30 -63.61
CA ILE A 497 -33.25 -9.40 -62.66
C ILE A 497 -33.61 -10.16 -61.39
N THR A 498 -33.61 -9.46 -60.25
CA THR A 498 -33.83 -10.02 -58.92
C THR A 498 -34.99 -9.30 -58.25
N CYS A 499 -35.82 -10.02 -57.49
CA CYS A 499 -36.88 -9.41 -56.69
C CYS A 499 -36.28 -8.62 -55.51
N SER A 500 -36.64 -7.34 -55.41
CA SER A 500 -36.14 -6.37 -54.42
C SER A 500 -37.08 -6.26 -53.21
N GLU A 501 -36.54 -5.81 -52.08
CA GLU A 501 -37.28 -5.54 -50.83
C GLU A 501 -38.48 -4.58 -51.03
N GLU A 502 -38.41 -3.68 -52.02
CA GLU A 502 -39.50 -2.76 -52.36
C GLU A 502 -40.67 -3.41 -53.13
N ARG A 503 -40.62 -4.72 -53.38
CA ARG A 503 -41.50 -5.50 -54.30
C ARG A 503 -41.34 -5.10 -55.78
N THR A 504 -40.18 -4.56 -56.13
CA THR A 504 -39.78 -4.14 -57.49
C THR A 504 -38.70 -5.07 -58.06
N TRP A 505 -38.44 -4.98 -59.37
CA TRP A 505 -37.37 -5.74 -60.03
C TRP A 505 -36.09 -4.88 -60.13
N TYR A 506 -34.95 -5.45 -59.69
CA TYR A 506 -33.64 -4.80 -59.78
C TYR A 506 -32.60 -5.68 -60.49
N PRO A 507 -31.82 -5.15 -61.45
CA PRO A 507 -32.00 -3.84 -62.10
C PRO A 507 -33.30 -3.80 -62.92
N GLU A 508 -33.58 -2.67 -63.59
CA GLU A 508 -34.80 -2.50 -64.39
C GLU A 508 -35.00 -3.63 -65.43
N VAL A 509 -36.27 -3.97 -65.67
CA VAL A 509 -36.67 -5.08 -66.56
C VAL A 509 -36.15 -4.82 -67.99
N PRO A 510 -35.36 -5.75 -68.58
CA PRO A 510 -34.80 -5.59 -69.91
C PRO A 510 -35.87 -5.73 -71.00
N ARG A 511 -35.53 -5.28 -72.22
CA ARG A 511 -36.38 -5.39 -73.40
C ARG A 511 -35.77 -6.32 -74.45
N CYS A 512 -36.61 -6.96 -75.23
CA CYS A 512 -36.21 -7.73 -76.41
C CYS A 512 -36.51 -6.88 -77.66
N GLU A 513 -35.47 -6.31 -78.28
CA GLU A 513 -35.58 -5.43 -79.44
C GLU A 513 -35.07 -6.15 -80.70
N TRP A 514 -35.64 -5.84 -81.88
CA TRP A 514 -35.36 -6.60 -83.10
C TRP A 514 -33.88 -6.50 -83.52
N GLU A 515 -33.23 -7.64 -83.70
CA GLU A 515 -31.82 -7.73 -84.04
C GLU A 515 -31.60 -7.56 -85.56
N VAL A 516 -30.76 -6.60 -85.94
CA VAL A 516 -30.51 -6.27 -87.34
C VAL A 516 -29.49 -7.23 -87.94
N SER A 517 -29.89 -7.96 -88.99
CA SER A 517 -29.00 -8.86 -89.71
C SER A 517 -27.86 -8.11 -90.42
N GLU A 518 -26.65 -8.66 -90.31
CA GLU A 518 -25.43 -8.14 -90.90
C GLU A 518 -25.59 -7.89 -92.42
N GLY A 519 -25.17 -6.71 -92.88
CA GLY A 519 -25.37 -6.23 -94.26
C GLY A 519 -26.59 -5.32 -94.49
N CYS A 520 -27.56 -5.23 -93.56
CA CYS A 520 -28.73 -4.35 -93.71
C CYS A 520 -28.51 -2.87 -93.30
N GLU A 521 -27.31 -2.49 -92.86
CA GLU A 521 -27.01 -1.15 -92.32
C GLU A 521 -27.28 0.00 -93.30
N GLN A 522 -26.97 -0.21 -94.59
CA GLN A 522 -27.19 0.76 -95.65
C GLN A 522 -28.69 1.04 -95.85
N VAL A 523 -29.53 0.01 -95.71
CA VAL A 523 -31.00 0.12 -95.79
C VAL A 523 -31.55 0.93 -94.62
N LEU A 524 -31.00 0.77 -93.41
CA LEU A 524 -31.38 1.58 -92.24
C LEU A 524 -30.91 3.04 -92.36
N THR A 525 -29.74 3.28 -92.95
CA THR A 525 -29.25 4.63 -93.21
C THR A 525 -30.13 5.34 -94.24
N GLY A 526 -30.47 4.66 -95.34
CA GLY A 526 -31.44 5.15 -96.33
C GLY A 526 -32.83 5.39 -95.71
N ARG A 527 -33.32 4.48 -94.87
CA ARG A 527 -34.61 4.62 -94.16
C ARG A 527 -34.62 5.85 -93.25
N LYS A 528 -33.56 6.09 -92.47
CA LYS A 528 -33.42 7.29 -91.64
C LYS A 528 -33.37 8.57 -92.48
N LEU A 529 -32.62 8.57 -93.58
CA LEU A 529 -32.53 9.73 -94.48
C LEU A 529 -33.90 10.08 -95.10
N MET A 530 -34.65 9.06 -95.55
CA MET A 530 -36.01 9.23 -96.06
C MET A 530 -37.00 9.68 -94.97
N GLN A 531 -36.81 9.27 -93.71
CA GLN A 531 -37.59 9.76 -92.56
C GLN A 531 -37.31 11.23 -92.19
N CYS A 532 -36.26 11.85 -92.74
CA CYS A 532 -35.98 13.28 -92.57
C CYS A 532 -36.61 14.16 -93.66
N LEU A 533 -37.28 13.59 -94.67
CA LEU A 533 -37.98 14.34 -95.70
C LEU A 533 -39.40 14.72 -95.23
N PRO A 534 -39.87 15.97 -95.44
CA PRO A 534 -41.04 16.49 -94.74
C PRO A 534 -42.39 16.06 -95.32
N SER A 535 -42.44 15.52 -96.55
CA SER A 535 -43.65 14.96 -97.15
C SER A 535 -43.43 13.59 -97.83
N PRO A 536 -44.49 12.75 -97.96
CA PRO A 536 -44.44 11.53 -98.78
C PRO A 536 -44.06 11.80 -100.25
N GLU A 537 -44.43 12.96 -100.78
CA GLU A 537 -44.11 13.43 -102.12
C GLU A 537 -42.61 13.69 -102.28
N ASP A 538 -41.95 14.29 -101.28
CA ASP A 538 -40.49 14.47 -101.25
C ASP A 538 -39.76 13.12 -101.19
N VAL A 539 -40.26 12.17 -100.38
CA VAL A 539 -39.72 10.80 -100.32
C VAL A 539 -39.83 10.11 -101.69
N LYS A 540 -40.97 10.25 -102.36
CA LYS A 540 -41.18 9.70 -103.71
C LYS A 540 -40.25 10.35 -104.73
N MET A 541 -40.12 11.67 -104.71
CA MET A 541 -39.22 12.42 -105.60
C MET A 541 -37.74 12.04 -105.36
N ALA A 542 -37.32 11.89 -104.10
CA ALA A 542 -35.98 11.44 -103.76
C ALA A 542 -35.71 10.00 -104.24
N LEU A 543 -36.68 9.10 -104.14
CA LEU A 543 -36.60 7.75 -104.70
C LEU A 543 -36.52 7.74 -106.23
N GLU A 544 -37.29 8.58 -106.91
CA GLU A 544 -37.24 8.72 -108.38
C GLU A 544 -35.91 9.32 -108.86
N VAL A 545 -35.38 10.33 -108.17
CA VAL A 545 -34.04 10.91 -108.44
C VAL A 545 -32.92 9.89 -108.16
N TYR A 546 -33.01 9.13 -107.06
CA TYR A 546 -32.04 8.08 -106.74
C TYR A 546 -32.06 6.95 -107.79
N LYS A 547 -33.25 6.51 -108.21
CA LYS A 547 -33.42 5.56 -109.31
C LYS A 547 -32.78 6.07 -110.60
N LEU A 548 -33.03 7.33 -110.98
CA LEU A 548 -32.42 7.95 -112.16
C LEU A 548 -30.89 8.02 -112.04
N SER A 549 -30.34 8.27 -110.84
CA SER A 549 -28.89 8.26 -110.63
C SER A 549 -28.25 6.89 -110.86
N LEU A 550 -28.93 5.80 -110.45
CA LEU A 550 -28.49 4.42 -110.70
C LEU A 550 -28.65 4.01 -112.17
N GLU A 551 -29.71 4.46 -112.84
CA GLU A 551 -29.89 4.24 -114.28
C GLU A 551 -28.85 5.01 -115.11
N ILE A 552 -28.49 6.23 -114.69
CA ILE A 552 -27.35 6.98 -115.26
C ILE A 552 -26.05 6.20 -115.05
N GLU A 553 -25.74 5.77 -113.82
CA GLU A 553 -24.50 5.03 -113.51
C GLU A 553 -24.39 3.70 -114.31
N GLN A 554 -25.52 3.02 -114.54
CA GLN A 554 -25.57 1.86 -115.45
C GLN A 554 -25.27 2.26 -116.91
N LEU A 555 -25.90 3.31 -117.43
CA LEU A 555 -25.67 3.79 -118.80
C LEU A 555 -24.25 4.32 -119.02
N GLU A 556 -23.64 4.95 -118.02
CA GLU A 556 -22.21 5.33 -118.04
C GLU A 556 -21.33 4.08 -118.15
N LYS A 557 -21.62 3.04 -117.35
CA LYS A 557 -20.91 1.75 -117.35
C LYS A 557 -21.14 0.93 -118.61
N GLU A 558 -22.17 1.21 -119.40
CA GLU A 558 -22.41 0.63 -120.73
C GLU A 558 -21.75 1.44 -121.86
N ARG A 559 -21.76 2.78 -121.78
CA ARG A 559 -20.97 3.67 -122.64
C ARG A 559 -19.48 3.33 -122.54
N ASP A 560 -18.97 3.18 -121.33
CA ASP A 560 -17.54 2.94 -121.13
C ASP A 560 -17.11 1.54 -121.62
N LYS A 561 -18.04 0.57 -121.66
CA LYS A 561 -17.86 -0.70 -122.38
C LYS A 561 -17.91 -0.53 -123.90
N SER A 562 -18.84 0.26 -124.45
CA SER A 562 -18.98 0.41 -125.91
C SER A 562 -17.83 1.21 -126.53
N VAL A 563 -17.32 2.24 -125.84
CA VAL A 563 -16.09 2.97 -126.21
C VAL A 563 -14.89 2.01 -126.26
N ASN A 564 -14.67 1.21 -125.20
CA ASN A 564 -13.64 0.16 -125.19
C ASN A 564 -13.81 -0.88 -126.32
N THR A 565 -15.05 -1.12 -126.78
CA THR A 565 -15.34 -2.09 -127.85
C THR A 565 -15.06 -1.51 -129.23
N HIS A 566 -15.37 -0.24 -129.49
CA HIS A 566 -15.00 0.43 -130.73
C HIS A 566 -13.48 0.60 -130.87
N GLN A 567 -12.79 0.95 -129.78
CA GLN A 567 -11.33 1.09 -129.78
C GLN A 567 -10.64 -0.24 -130.13
N LYS A 568 -11.15 -1.38 -129.61
CA LYS A 568 -10.72 -2.74 -129.98
C LYS A 568 -11.09 -3.19 -131.40
N PHE A 569 -11.96 -2.47 -132.11
CA PHE A 569 -12.28 -2.79 -133.50
C PHE A 569 -11.30 -2.11 -134.48
N SER A 570 -10.89 -0.87 -134.17
CA SER A 570 -9.96 -0.11 -135.01
C SER A 570 -8.56 -0.73 -135.09
N GLU A 571 -8.11 -1.43 -134.05
CA GLU A 571 -6.81 -2.13 -134.04
C GLU A 571 -6.80 -3.43 -134.86
N LYS A 572 -7.95 -3.86 -135.41
CA LYS A 572 -8.14 -5.23 -135.91
C LYS A 572 -8.25 -5.40 -137.44
N GLU A 573 -8.24 -4.31 -138.21
CA GLU A 573 -8.18 -4.38 -139.68
C GLU A 573 -6.73 -4.33 -140.23
N GLU A 574 -5.74 -3.94 -139.42
CA GLU A 574 -4.40 -3.58 -139.92
C GLU A 574 -3.35 -4.71 -139.86
N THR A 575 -3.70 -5.90 -139.37
CA THR A 575 -2.76 -7.04 -139.21
C THR A 575 -3.22 -8.33 -139.91
N LYS A 576 -3.24 -8.28 -141.25
CA LYS A 576 -2.87 -9.47 -142.03
C LYS A 576 -1.35 -9.60 -141.99
N ASP A 577 -0.82 -10.68 -141.39
CA ASP A 577 0.13 -11.61 -142.03
C ASP A 577 0.91 -12.51 -141.03
N LEU A 578 1.20 -13.75 -141.48
CA LEU A 578 2.22 -14.71 -141.02
C LEU A 578 2.08 -15.51 -139.67
N PHE A 579 1.66 -16.78 -139.84
CA PHE A 579 2.21 -18.03 -139.24
C PHE A 579 1.80 -18.65 -137.87
N PHE A 580 2.11 -19.95 -137.81
CA PHE A 580 1.77 -21.09 -136.91
C PHE A 580 3.05 -21.57 -136.13
N PRO A 581 3.08 -22.64 -135.27
CA PRO A 581 2.03 -23.33 -134.46
C PRO A 581 2.47 -23.91 -133.04
N LEU A 582 1.47 -24.46 -132.31
CA LEU A 582 1.47 -25.72 -131.47
C LEU A 582 2.02 -25.84 -130.01
N ASN A 583 1.15 -26.38 -129.12
CA ASN A 583 1.31 -27.42 -128.05
C ASN A 583 2.30 -27.26 -126.84
N GLN A 584 2.13 -27.85 -125.64
CA GLN A 584 1.03 -28.62 -124.96
C GLN A 584 1.20 -28.69 -123.40
N TYR A 585 0.24 -29.32 -122.68
CA TYR A 585 0.11 -29.75 -121.25
C TYR A 585 1.38 -29.88 -120.33
N THR A 586 1.32 -29.81 -118.98
CA THR A 586 0.60 -30.70 -118.01
C THR A 586 0.53 -30.18 -116.54
N GLU A 587 -0.42 -30.70 -115.71
CA GLU A 587 -0.35 -30.95 -114.23
C GLU A 587 -0.13 -29.77 -113.22
N SER A 588 -0.37 -29.84 -111.89
CA SER A 588 -1.22 -30.71 -111.00
C SER A 588 -1.42 -30.14 -109.56
N SER A 589 -2.46 -30.59 -108.84
CA SER A 589 -2.51 -30.86 -107.36
C SER A 589 -2.53 -29.74 -106.27
N PHE A 590 -2.76 -30.19 -105.02
CA PHE A 590 -2.88 -29.51 -103.68
C PHE A 590 -4.23 -28.82 -103.34
N ASN A 591 -4.70 -28.78 -102.08
CA ASN A 591 -3.97 -28.83 -100.79
C ASN A 591 -4.76 -29.48 -99.59
N SER A 592 -4.12 -29.60 -98.42
CA SER A 592 -4.71 -29.90 -97.09
C SER A 592 -5.33 -28.62 -96.43
N THR A 593 -5.77 -28.50 -95.15
CA THR A 593 -5.24 -28.96 -93.84
C THR A 593 -6.22 -28.62 -92.68
N LEU A 594 -5.77 -28.80 -91.41
CA LEU A 594 -6.26 -28.30 -90.10
C LEU A 594 -7.06 -29.33 -89.26
N PRO A 595 -7.02 -29.29 -87.91
CA PRO A 595 -6.82 -28.15 -86.99
C PRO A 595 -5.39 -27.59 -86.89
#